data_AF-A0A5F0JAZ1-F1
#
_entry.id   AF-A0A5F0JAZ1-F1
#
_cell.length_a   1.000
_cell.length_b   1.000
_cell.length_c   1.000
_cell.angle_alpha   90.00
_cell.angle_beta   90.00
_cell.angle_gamma   90.00
#
_symmetry.space_group_name_H-M   'P 1'
#
loop_
_entity.id
_entity.type
_entity.pdbx_description
1 polymer ?
#
loop_
_entity_poly.entity_id
_entity_poly.type
_entity_poly.pdbx_seq_one_letter_code
_entity_poly.pdbx_strand_id
1 'polypeptide(L)'
;MKDLLLSLLDEYKDKYSELISFVEHAHKTKQWGMGIMPSYNPAPYTCELQGCKPGRLLKKDCEPAKDRQCYFFDEHKKIIGEVQYAKHVKFKNQWIIYRRFFLNKPDSIIELIFGSDLEGGREANLDSVAITVFELDQATAHYSLLNTGEYFETLYQYKAKKIASVTENIWRETFTTRHYEIQHTDNDTTIFEVLPDNNKIVIFPEN
;
A
#
# COMPACT_ATOMS: atom_id res chain seq x y z
N MET A 1 16.13 -6.80 8.06
CA MET A 1 15.13 -6.14 7.18
C MET A 1 14.94 -4.68 7.56
N LYS A 2 14.71 -4.34 8.84
CA LYS A 2 14.67 -2.94 9.31
C LYS A 2 15.84 -2.06 8.80
N ASP A 3 17.08 -2.53 8.88
CA ASP A 3 18.25 -1.76 8.39
C ASP A 3 18.23 -1.50 6.87
N LEU A 4 17.65 -2.43 6.10
CA LEU A 4 17.46 -2.23 4.66
C LEU A 4 16.43 -1.14 4.41
N LEU A 5 15.31 -1.13 5.14
CA LEU A 5 14.31 -0.08 5.05
C LEU A 5 14.87 1.28 5.48
N LEU A 6 15.70 1.32 6.53
CA LEU A 6 16.41 2.55 6.94
C LEU A 6 17.30 3.07 5.81
N SER A 7 18.05 2.18 5.17
CA SER A 7 18.89 2.54 4.01
C SER A 7 18.06 3.09 2.85
N LEU A 8 16.87 2.52 2.59
CA LEU A 8 15.95 3.02 1.57
C LEU A 8 15.33 4.37 1.93
N LEU A 9 14.96 4.60 3.20
CA LEU A 9 14.50 5.92 3.65
C LEU A 9 15.57 6.99 3.37
N ASP A 10 16.81 6.71 3.76
CA ASP A 10 17.91 7.65 3.54
C ASP A 10 18.24 7.86 2.07
N GLU A 11 18.12 6.81 1.24
CA GLU A 11 18.36 6.91 -0.20
C GLU A 11 17.30 7.75 -0.92
N TYR A 12 16.02 7.60 -0.55
CA TYR A 12 14.89 8.17 -1.31
C TYR A 12 14.29 9.44 -0.71
N LYS A 13 14.70 9.87 0.50
CA LYS A 13 14.10 11.04 1.18
C LYS A 13 14.08 12.32 0.34
N ASP A 14 15.10 12.54 -0.49
CA ASP A 14 15.24 13.75 -1.31
C ASP A 14 14.91 13.50 -2.81
N LYS A 15 14.40 12.31 -3.16
CA LYS A 15 14.21 11.88 -4.56
C LYS A 15 12.79 12.13 -5.10
N TYR A 16 11.94 12.89 -4.40
CA TYR A 16 10.54 13.06 -4.79
C TYR A 16 10.34 13.57 -6.23
N SER A 17 11.03 14.66 -6.60
CA SER A 17 10.97 15.24 -7.95
C SER A 17 11.54 14.31 -9.03
N GLU A 18 12.59 13.55 -8.69
CA GLU A 18 13.21 12.56 -9.58
C GLU A 18 12.22 11.43 -9.87
N LEU A 19 11.54 10.90 -8.85
CA LEU A 19 10.55 9.83 -8.97
C LEU A 19 9.32 10.26 -9.79
N ILE A 20 8.84 11.50 -9.60
CA ILE A 20 7.78 12.08 -10.46
C ILE A 20 8.24 12.06 -11.91
N SER A 21 9.44 12.57 -12.17
CA SER A 21 9.99 12.64 -13.52
C SER A 21 10.14 11.24 -14.11
N PHE A 22 10.64 10.28 -13.35
CA PHE A 22 10.72 8.87 -13.77
C PHE A 22 9.34 8.33 -14.21
N VAL A 23 8.30 8.48 -13.38
CA VAL A 23 6.95 8.00 -13.72
C VAL A 23 6.39 8.70 -14.95
N GLU A 24 6.56 10.02 -15.05
CA GLU A 24 6.12 10.82 -16.20
C GLU A 24 6.73 10.32 -17.52
N HIS A 25 8.01 9.90 -17.51
CA HIS A 25 8.69 9.41 -18.71
C HIS A 25 8.47 7.92 -18.98
N ALA A 26 8.35 7.09 -17.93
CA ALA A 26 8.31 5.64 -18.06
C ALA A 26 6.90 5.08 -18.32
N HIS A 27 5.84 5.75 -17.83
CA HIS A 27 4.49 5.22 -17.96
C HIS A 27 4.02 5.12 -19.42
N LYS A 28 3.22 4.09 -19.72
CA LYS A 28 2.58 3.86 -21.01
C LYS A 28 1.08 4.04 -20.95
N THR A 29 0.48 3.68 -19.82
CA THR A 29 -0.98 3.80 -19.62
C THR A 29 -1.29 4.25 -18.21
N LYS A 30 -2.52 4.73 -18.02
CA LYS A 30 -3.07 5.10 -16.73
C LYS A 30 -4.35 4.33 -16.49
N GLN A 31 -4.65 4.03 -15.24
CA GLN A 31 -5.94 3.49 -14.83
C GLN A 31 -6.42 4.20 -13.58
N TRP A 32 -7.70 4.57 -13.57
CA TRP A 32 -8.32 5.21 -12.42
C TRP A 32 -8.79 4.19 -11.40
N GLY A 33 -8.71 4.54 -10.13
CA GLY A 33 -9.29 3.84 -9.00
C GLY A 33 -10.23 4.72 -8.20
N MET A 34 -11.00 4.09 -7.32
CA MET A 34 -11.85 4.81 -6.38
C MET A 34 -12.02 4.05 -5.08
N GLY A 35 -12.05 4.81 -3.99
CA GLY A 35 -12.24 4.29 -2.65
C GLY A 35 -11.50 5.15 -1.64
N ILE A 36 -11.91 5.08 -0.38
CA ILE A 36 -11.15 5.70 0.72
C ILE A 36 -9.79 4.99 0.84
N MET A 37 -9.83 3.65 0.79
CA MET A 37 -8.64 2.82 0.70
C MET A 37 -8.12 2.73 -0.74
N PRO A 38 -6.81 2.49 -0.93
CA PRO A 38 -6.24 2.30 -2.26
C PRO A 38 -6.89 1.14 -3.01
N SER A 39 -7.00 1.27 -4.32
CA SER A 39 -7.48 0.19 -5.19
C SER A 39 -6.42 -0.86 -5.50
N TYR A 40 -5.16 -0.56 -5.18
CA TYR A 40 -4.02 -1.45 -5.35
C TYR A 40 -3.09 -1.35 -4.14
N ASN A 41 -2.66 -2.51 -3.65
CA ASN A 41 -1.59 -2.66 -2.68
C ASN A 41 -0.82 -3.95 -3.03
N PRO A 42 0.53 -3.93 -3.11
CA PRO A 42 1.33 -5.15 -3.27
C PRO A 42 1.13 -6.15 -2.14
N ALA A 43 0.91 -5.67 -0.91
CA ALA A 43 0.68 -6.47 0.26
C ALA A 43 -0.79 -6.93 0.34
N PRO A 44 -1.06 -8.25 0.39
CA PRO A 44 -2.42 -8.75 0.55
C PRO A 44 -3.05 -8.32 1.89
N TYR A 45 -4.36 -8.08 1.86
CA TYR A 45 -5.21 -7.77 3.01
C TYR A 45 -4.88 -6.50 3.79
N THR A 46 -4.05 -5.58 3.28
CA THR A 46 -3.70 -4.35 4.00
C THR A 46 -4.92 -3.55 4.44
N CYS A 47 -6.00 -3.54 3.64
CA CYS A 47 -7.23 -2.82 3.98
C CYS A 47 -8.12 -3.64 4.92
N GLU A 48 -8.27 -4.92 4.61
CA GLU A 48 -9.17 -5.85 5.29
C GLU A 48 -8.73 -6.16 6.71
N LEU A 49 -7.41 -6.19 6.99
CA LEU A 49 -6.85 -6.29 8.35
C LEU A 49 -7.17 -5.05 9.21
N GLN A 50 -7.57 -3.95 8.60
CA GLN A 50 -8.07 -2.74 9.26
C GLN A 50 -9.61 -2.65 9.25
N GLY A 51 -10.31 -3.74 8.87
CA GLY A 51 -11.76 -3.79 8.74
C GLY A 51 -12.32 -3.12 7.47
N CYS A 52 -11.46 -2.56 6.63
CA CYS A 52 -11.87 -1.78 5.48
C CYS A 52 -11.87 -2.59 4.18
N LYS A 53 -12.78 -2.26 3.25
CA LYS A 53 -12.72 -2.78 1.88
C LYS A 53 -11.68 -2.00 1.06
N PRO A 54 -10.88 -2.68 0.22
CA PRO A 54 -10.01 -1.99 -0.73
C PRO A 54 -10.84 -1.17 -1.72
N GLY A 55 -10.20 -0.16 -2.31
CA GLY A 55 -10.76 0.55 -3.45
C GLY A 55 -10.95 -0.37 -4.65
N ARG A 56 -11.61 0.13 -5.69
CA ARG A 56 -11.79 -0.58 -6.96
C ARG A 56 -11.16 0.18 -8.11
N LEU A 57 -10.47 -0.55 -8.98
CA LEU A 57 -10.07 -0.04 -10.28
C LEU A 57 -11.30 0.17 -11.16
N LEU A 58 -11.31 1.29 -11.89
CA LEU A 58 -12.36 1.69 -12.80
C LEU A 58 -12.08 1.14 -14.19
N LYS A 59 -13.18 0.87 -14.92
CA LYS A 59 -13.13 0.45 -16.33
C LYS A 59 -13.05 1.61 -17.31
N LYS A 60 -13.37 2.82 -16.85
CA LYS A 60 -13.42 4.05 -17.65
C LYS A 60 -12.60 5.11 -16.95
N ASP A 61 -12.04 6.00 -17.74
CA ASP A 61 -11.37 7.18 -17.22
C ASP A 61 -12.35 8.09 -16.48
N CYS A 62 -11.81 8.84 -15.53
CA CYS A 62 -12.55 9.86 -14.82
C CYS A 62 -11.65 11.07 -14.53
N GLU A 63 -12.27 12.14 -14.07
CA GLU A 63 -11.57 13.33 -13.62
C GLU A 63 -11.10 13.20 -12.16
N PRO A 64 -10.09 14.00 -11.75
CA PRO A 64 -9.78 14.23 -10.35
C PRO A 64 -11.03 14.50 -9.50
N ALA A 65 -11.20 13.72 -8.44
CA ALA A 65 -12.22 13.94 -7.44
C ALA A 65 -11.74 13.42 -6.09
N LYS A 66 -12.41 13.80 -5.01
CA LYS A 66 -12.13 13.24 -3.68
C LYS A 66 -12.21 11.70 -3.75
N ASP A 67 -11.24 11.03 -3.11
CA ASP A 67 -11.15 9.57 -3.02
C ASP A 67 -10.98 8.87 -4.39
N ARG A 68 -10.42 9.60 -5.37
CA ARG A 68 -9.93 9.05 -6.64
C ARG A 68 -8.44 8.79 -6.58
N GLN A 69 -8.02 7.72 -7.25
CA GLN A 69 -6.62 7.42 -7.47
C GLN A 69 -6.34 7.32 -8.96
N CYS A 70 -5.18 7.77 -9.41
CA CYS A 70 -4.67 7.54 -10.76
C CYS A 70 -3.40 6.69 -10.67
N TYR A 71 -3.44 5.48 -11.21
CA TYR A 71 -2.32 4.54 -11.26
C TYR A 71 -1.61 4.63 -12.60
N PHE A 72 -0.28 4.63 -12.57
CA PHE A 72 0.58 4.73 -13.74
C PHE A 72 1.23 3.37 -13.99
N PHE A 73 1.08 2.85 -15.21
CA PHE A 73 1.58 1.54 -15.61
C PHE A 73 2.73 1.67 -16.60
N ASP A 74 3.79 0.89 -16.42
CA ASP A 74 4.90 0.77 -17.37
C ASP A 74 4.55 -0.12 -18.59
N GLU A 75 5.54 -0.39 -19.44
CA GLU A 75 5.39 -1.24 -20.63
C GLU A 75 5.10 -2.72 -20.31
N HIS A 76 5.46 -3.16 -19.11
CA HIS A 76 5.20 -4.51 -18.60
C HIS A 76 3.90 -4.60 -17.80
N LYS A 77 3.08 -3.54 -17.83
CA LYS A 77 1.82 -3.41 -17.08
C LYS A 77 2.03 -3.53 -15.57
N LYS A 78 3.19 -3.12 -15.06
CA LYS A 78 3.45 -2.96 -13.63
C LYS A 78 3.10 -1.54 -13.22
N ILE A 79 2.46 -1.41 -12.07
CA ILE A 79 2.20 -0.09 -11.48
C ILE A 79 3.54 0.45 -10.97
N ILE A 80 3.89 1.66 -11.40
CA ILE A 80 5.14 2.35 -11.04
C ILE A 80 4.89 3.63 -10.23
N GLY A 81 3.64 4.12 -10.23
CA GLY A 81 3.25 5.27 -9.45
C GLY A 81 1.74 5.36 -9.24
N GLU A 82 1.36 6.13 -8.23
CA GLU A 82 -0.01 6.48 -7.91
C GLU A 82 -0.10 7.95 -7.48
N VAL A 83 -1.18 8.60 -7.88
CA VAL A 83 -1.63 9.89 -7.35
C VAL A 83 -2.99 9.70 -6.70
N GLN A 84 -3.12 9.95 -5.40
CA GLN A 84 -4.39 9.95 -4.68
C GLN A 84 -4.87 11.39 -4.47
N TYR A 85 -6.10 11.67 -4.90
CA TYR A 85 -6.74 12.98 -4.82
C TYR A 85 -7.55 13.11 -3.52
N ALA A 86 -7.07 13.96 -2.61
CA ALA A 86 -7.64 14.07 -1.26
C ALA A 86 -8.63 15.23 -1.12
N LYS A 87 -8.25 16.43 -1.55
CA LYS A 87 -9.09 17.63 -1.37
C LYS A 87 -8.80 18.71 -2.41
N HIS A 88 -9.85 19.28 -2.98
CA HIS A 88 -9.72 20.42 -3.89
C HIS A 88 -9.64 21.75 -3.10
N VAL A 89 -8.59 22.52 -3.38
CA VAL A 89 -8.33 23.83 -2.77
C VAL A 89 -8.84 24.91 -3.71
N LYS A 90 -10.08 25.35 -3.50
CA LYS A 90 -10.79 26.28 -4.41
C LYS A 90 -10.03 27.57 -4.73
N PHE A 91 -9.33 28.16 -3.75
CA PHE A 91 -8.64 29.43 -3.95
C PHE A 91 -7.36 29.32 -4.80
N LYS A 92 -6.73 28.13 -4.83
CA LYS A 92 -5.58 27.84 -5.71
C LYS A 92 -6.00 27.14 -7.01
N ASN A 93 -7.24 26.67 -7.07
CA ASN A 93 -7.75 25.79 -8.13
C ASN A 93 -6.82 24.57 -8.36
N GLN A 94 -6.38 23.95 -7.26
CA GLN A 94 -5.46 22.81 -7.25
C GLN A 94 -5.96 21.74 -6.28
N TRP A 95 -5.62 20.49 -6.56
CA TRP A 95 -5.83 19.38 -5.63
C TRP A 95 -4.68 19.26 -4.63
N ILE A 96 -4.98 18.90 -3.38
CA ILE A 96 -4.02 18.26 -2.48
C ILE A 96 -3.99 16.79 -2.86
N ILE A 97 -2.78 16.29 -3.11
CA ILE A 97 -2.52 14.93 -3.56
C ILE A 97 -1.51 14.22 -2.68
N TYR A 98 -1.61 12.91 -2.61
CA TYR A 98 -0.59 12.02 -2.07
C TYR A 98 0.01 11.20 -3.20
N ARG A 99 1.29 10.86 -3.11
CA ARG A 99 1.96 10.03 -4.11
C ARG A 99 2.60 8.80 -3.48
N ARG A 100 2.41 7.67 -4.16
CA ARG A 100 3.18 6.45 -3.91
C ARG A 100 3.95 6.09 -5.16
N PHE A 101 5.17 5.61 -4.98
CA PHE A 101 6.01 5.09 -6.06
C PHE A 101 6.32 3.62 -5.81
N PHE A 102 6.36 2.84 -6.88
CA PHE A 102 6.54 1.39 -6.81
C PHE A 102 7.76 0.98 -7.63
N LEU A 103 8.80 0.50 -6.96
CA LEU A 103 10.00 -0.05 -7.60
C LEU A 103 9.84 -1.56 -7.71
N ASN A 104 9.50 -2.03 -8.91
CA ASN A 104 9.28 -3.44 -9.19
C ASN A 104 10.62 -4.15 -9.40
N LYS A 105 10.91 -5.15 -8.57
CA LYS A 105 12.05 -6.07 -8.68
C LYS A 105 11.54 -7.49 -9.00
N PRO A 106 12.41 -8.42 -9.41
CA PRO A 106 11.99 -9.78 -9.77
C PRO A 106 11.23 -10.53 -8.66
N ASP A 107 11.60 -10.32 -7.41
CA ASP A 107 11.11 -11.05 -6.22
C ASP A 107 10.52 -10.11 -5.15
N SER A 108 10.39 -8.82 -5.45
CA SER A 108 9.94 -7.83 -4.48
C SER A 108 9.37 -6.58 -5.13
N ILE A 109 8.51 -5.87 -4.41
CA ILE A 109 8.05 -4.54 -4.77
C ILE A 109 8.37 -3.60 -3.61
N ILE A 110 9.14 -2.55 -3.88
CA ILE A 110 9.41 -1.48 -2.91
C ILE A 110 8.36 -0.38 -3.11
N GLU A 111 7.74 0.03 -2.02
CA GLU A 111 6.79 1.13 -1.97
C GLU A 111 7.46 2.32 -1.29
N LEU A 112 7.40 3.49 -1.93
CA LEU A 112 7.85 4.77 -1.37
C LEU A 112 6.60 5.63 -1.19
N ILE A 113 6.25 5.94 0.05
CA ILE A 113 5.01 6.65 0.38
C ILE A 113 5.39 8.04 0.86
N PHE A 114 5.00 9.05 0.10
CA PHE A 114 5.28 10.45 0.40
C PHE A 114 4.07 11.14 1.02
N GLY A 115 4.36 12.18 1.80
CA GLY A 115 3.35 13.09 2.32
C GLY A 115 2.62 13.86 1.22
N SER A 116 1.70 14.72 1.64
CA SER A 116 0.89 15.49 0.71
C SER A 116 1.64 16.64 0.06
N ASP A 117 1.29 16.93 -1.19
CA ASP A 117 1.67 18.17 -1.90
C ASP A 117 0.45 18.71 -2.66
N LEU A 118 0.55 19.91 -3.21
CA LEU A 118 -0.39 20.40 -4.21
C LEU A 118 -0.11 19.74 -5.57
N GLU A 119 -1.16 19.56 -6.36
CA GLU A 119 -1.06 19.07 -7.73
C GLU A 119 -0.15 19.99 -8.56
N GLY A 120 0.86 19.38 -9.19
CA GLY A 120 1.94 20.09 -9.88
C GLY A 120 3.16 20.41 -9.00
N GLY A 121 3.03 20.28 -7.68
CA GLY A 121 4.14 20.37 -6.74
C GLY A 121 5.12 19.20 -6.89
N ARG A 122 6.38 19.47 -6.55
CA ARG A 122 7.54 18.59 -6.71
C ARG A 122 8.35 18.46 -5.42
N GLU A 123 7.77 18.79 -4.28
CA GLU A 123 8.43 18.74 -2.97
C GLU A 123 7.50 18.13 -1.92
N ALA A 124 7.82 16.92 -1.46
CA ALA A 124 7.14 16.27 -0.36
C ALA A 124 8.13 15.41 0.42
N ASN A 125 7.90 15.26 1.72
CA ASN A 125 8.70 14.38 2.57
C ASN A 125 8.34 12.92 2.32
N LEU A 126 9.34 12.05 2.39
CA LEU A 126 9.12 10.61 2.43
C LEU A 126 8.60 10.22 3.82
N ASP A 127 7.35 9.74 3.88
CA ASP A 127 6.68 9.38 5.12
C ASP A 127 7.01 7.95 5.54
N SER A 128 7.14 7.04 4.58
CA SER A 128 7.51 5.66 4.86
C SER A 128 8.04 4.93 3.62
N VAL A 129 8.72 3.83 3.88
CA VAL A 129 9.08 2.84 2.85
C VAL A 129 8.56 1.49 3.24
N ALA A 130 8.19 0.68 2.25
CA ALA A 130 7.84 -0.71 2.47
C ALA A 130 8.40 -1.62 1.39
N ILE A 131 8.52 -2.92 1.69
CA ILE A 131 8.91 -3.95 0.75
C ILE A 131 7.94 -5.12 0.91
N THR A 132 7.30 -5.50 -0.17
CA THR A 132 6.59 -6.79 -0.27
C THR A 132 7.48 -7.79 -0.99
N VAL A 133 7.70 -8.95 -0.38
CA VAL A 133 8.54 -10.04 -0.90
C VAL A 133 7.65 -11.15 -1.46
N PHE A 134 8.07 -11.72 -2.59
CA PHE A 134 7.34 -12.76 -3.31
C PHE A 134 8.19 -14.02 -3.47
N GLU A 135 7.57 -15.18 -3.26
CA GLU A 135 8.11 -16.48 -3.66
C GLU A 135 7.09 -17.17 -4.56
N LEU A 136 7.52 -17.63 -5.74
CA LEU A 136 6.62 -18.27 -6.73
C LEU A 136 5.35 -17.44 -7.00
N ASP A 137 5.52 -16.12 -7.19
CA ASP A 137 4.47 -15.12 -7.40
C ASP A 137 3.47 -14.95 -6.22
N GLN A 138 3.77 -15.49 -5.04
CA GLN A 138 2.97 -15.34 -3.83
C GLN A 138 3.67 -14.41 -2.84
N ALA A 139 2.96 -13.40 -2.36
CA ALA A 139 3.50 -12.54 -1.30
C ALA A 139 3.70 -13.35 -0.03
N THR A 140 4.93 -13.44 0.47
CA THR A 140 5.28 -14.20 1.69
C THR A 140 5.49 -13.30 2.89
N ALA A 141 5.93 -12.07 2.65
CA ALA A 141 6.09 -11.06 3.68
C ALA A 141 5.92 -9.63 3.15
N HIS A 142 5.51 -8.74 4.04
CA HIS A 142 5.53 -7.31 3.83
C HIS A 142 6.23 -6.65 5.02
N TYR A 143 7.11 -5.69 4.75
CA TYR A 143 7.91 -5.00 5.75
C TYR A 143 7.76 -3.51 5.54
N SER A 144 7.40 -2.73 6.56
CA SER A 144 7.29 -1.28 6.43
C SER A 144 7.97 -0.54 7.57
N LEU A 145 8.54 0.61 7.27
CA LEU A 145 9.18 1.50 8.23
C LEU A 145 8.71 2.93 7.97
N LEU A 146 8.10 3.54 8.99
CA LEU A 146 7.75 4.94 8.99
C LEU A 146 8.99 5.78 9.30
N ASN A 147 9.03 7.01 8.78
CA ASN A 147 10.10 7.97 9.06
C ASN A 147 10.18 8.37 10.55
N THR A 148 9.11 8.13 11.31
CA THR A 148 9.02 8.26 12.77
C THR A 148 9.61 7.06 13.53
N GLY A 149 10.00 5.99 12.84
CA GLY A 149 10.76 4.86 13.39
C GLY A 149 9.95 3.61 13.70
N GLU A 150 8.61 3.66 13.57
CA GLU A 150 7.73 2.50 13.71
C GLU A 150 7.99 1.49 12.59
N TYR A 151 8.19 0.24 12.98
CA TYR A 151 8.51 -0.85 12.09
C TYR A 151 7.44 -1.94 12.17
N PHE A 152 7.06 -2.47 11.02
CA PHE A 152 6.02 -3.48 10.89
C PHE A 152 6.51 -4.62 10.02
N GLU A 153 6.15 -5.84 10.42
CA GLU A 153 6.31 -7.05 9.62
C GLU A 153 4.96 -7.74 9.51
N THR A 154 4.52 -8.04 8.29
CA THR A 154 3.32 -8.82 8.01
C THR A 154 3.75 -10.09 7.29
N LEU A 155 3.53 -11.25 7.90
CA LEU A 155 3.94 -12.55 7.39
C LEU A 155 2.72 -13.35 6.94
N TYR A 156 2.77 -13.91 5.74
CA TYR A 156 1.66 -14.63 5.13
C TYR A 156 1.92 -16.14 5.13
N GLN A 157 0.96 -16.92 5.60
CA GLN A 157 1.01 -18.38 5.48
C GLN A 157 -0.11 -18.88 4.58
N TYR A 158 0.22 -19.85 3.73
CA TYR A 158 -0.69 -20.38 2.72
C TYR A 158 -1.14 -21.79 3.05
N LYS A 159 -2.40 -22.09 2.72
CA LYS A 159 -2.97 -23.44 2.67
C LYS A 159 -3.70 -23.60 1.34
N ALA A 160 -3.38 -24.65 0.60
CA ALA A 160 -3.97 -24.91 -0.72
C ALA A 160 -3.91 -23.67 -1.66
N LYS A 161 -2.76 -22.99 -1.69
CA LYS A 161 -2.50 -21.77 -2.49
C LYS A 161 -3.32 -20.53 -2.15
N LYS A 162 -4.08 -20.54 -1.03
CA LYS A 162 -4.74 -19.35 -0.48
C LYS A 162 -4.08 -18.96 0.84
N ILE A 163 -4.02 -17.67 1.15
CA ILE A 163 -3.53 -17.21 2.45
C ILE A 163 -4.52 -17.69 3.51
N ALA A 164 -4.04 -18.47 4.47
CA ALA A 164 -4.84 -19.04 5.55
C ALA A 164 -4.65 -18.29 6.87
N SER A 165 -3.48 -17.67 7.06
CA SER A 165 -3.22 -16.83 8.22
C SER A 165 -2.24 -15.71 7.90
N VAL A 166 -2.32 -14.67 8.71
CA VAL A 166 -1.41 -13.53 8.71
C VAL A 166 -0.89 -13.32 10.12
N THR A 167 0.39 -13.01 10.27
CA THR A 167 0.96 -12.54 11.53
C THR A 167 1.54 -11.16 11.33
N GLU A 168 1.12 -10.19 12.15
CA GLU A 168 1.70 -8.86 12.19
C GLU A 168 2.56 -8.69 13.43
N ASN A 169 3.83 -8.38 13.26
CA ASN A 169 4.72 -7.95 14.33
C ASN A 169 4.92 -6.43 14.21
N ILE A 170 4.68 -5.72 15.31
CA ILE A 170 4.58 -4.26 15.33
C ILE A 170 5.53 -3.72 16.39
N TRP A 171 6.52 -2.94 15.96
CA TRP A 171 7.45 -2.23 16.83
C TRP A 171 7.15 -0.73 16.79
N ARG A 172 6.51 -0.24 17.84
CA ARG A 172 6.29 1.20 18.11
C ARG A 172 7.00 1.55 19.42
N GLU A 173 6.35 2.30 20.31
CA GLU A 173 6.76 2.44 21.70
C GLU A 173 6.78 1.08 22.43
N THR A 174 5.87 0.19 22.06
CA THR A 174 5.80 -1.20 22.54
C THR A 174 5.87 -2.18 21.39
N PHE A 175 6.26 -3.42 21.71
CA PHE A 175 6.17 -4.55 20.79
C PHE A 175 4.81 -5.23 20.94
N THR A 176 4.13 -5.50 19.82
CA THR A 176 2.87 -6.25 19.79
C THR A 176 2.86 -7.19 18.60
N THR A 177 2.30 -8.39 18.80
CA THR A 177 2.02 -9.35 17.74
C THR A 177 0.52 -9.55 17.61
N ARG A 178 0.00 -9.49 16.39
CA ARG A 178 -1.39 -9.82 16.06
C ARG A 178 -1.42 -11.04 15.13
N HIS A 179 -2.38 -11.93 15.35
CA HIS A 179 -2.56 -13.13 14.54
C HIS A 179 -3.94 -13.11 13.91
N TYR A 180 -4.00 -13.45 12.63
CA TYR A 180 -5.24 -13.49 11.89
C TYR A 180 -5.46 -14.84 11.22
N GLU A 181 -6.69 -15.32 11.25
CA GLU A 181 -7.15 -16.47 10.48
C GLU A 181 -8.04 -15.99 9.34
N ILE A 182 -7.77 -16.47 8.13
CA ILE A 182 -8.50 -16.09 6.93
C ILE A 182 -9.28 -17.28 6.42
N GLN A 183 -10.60 -17.12 6.35
CA GLN A 183 -11.52 -18.11 5.83
C GLN A 183 -12.04 -17.66 4.46
N HIS A 184 -11.90 -18.56 3.49
CA HIS A 184 -12.35 -18.35 2.12
C HIS A 184 -13.58 -19.21 1.88
N THR A 185 -14.69 -18.56 1.54
CA THR A 185 -15.84 -19.22 0.91
C THR A 185 -15.80 -18.98 -0.60
N ASP A 186 -16.74 -19.53 -1.35
CA ASP A 186 -16.74 -19.40 -2.82
C ASP A 186 -16.86 -17.93 -3.29
N ASN A 187 -17.46 -17.06 -2.48
CA ASN A 187 -17.68 -15.65 -2.84
C ASN A 187 -17.17 -14.63 -1.81
N ASP A 188 -16.88 -15.05 -0.57
CA ASP A 188 -16.55 -14.13 0.52
C ASP A 188 -15.27 -14.53 1.26
N THR A 189 -14.60 -13.52 1.80
CA THR A 189 -13.46 -13.66 2.71
C THR A 189 -13.86 -13.14 4.08
N THR A 190 -13.68 -13.97 5.10
CA THR A 190 -13.84 -13.57 6.51
C THR A 190 -12.47 -13.59 7.17
N ILE A 191 -12.13 -12.51 7.87
CA ILE A 191 -10.89 -12.42 8.63
C ILE A 191 -11.24 -12.35 10.12
N PHE A 192 -10.60 -13.22 10.90
CA PHE A 192 -10.67 -13.24 12.34
C PHE A 192 -9.34 -12.79 12.92
N GLU A 193 -9.35 -11.89 13.90
CA GLU A 193 -8.21 -11.71 14.79
C GLU A 193 -8.29 -12.74 15.92
N VAL A 194 -7.18 -13.44 16.17
CA VAL A 194 -7.03 -14.42 17.24
C VAL A 194 -6.40 -13.72 18.44
N LEU A 195 -7.18 -13.62 19.52
CA LEU A 195 -6.77 -13.00 20.77
C LEU A 195 -5.83 -13.91 21.58
N PRO A 196 -5.08 -13.39 22.58
CA PRO A 196 -4.15 -14.18 23.39
C PRO A 196 -4.78 -15.36 24.14
N ASP A 197 -6.09 -15.35 24.38
CA ASP A 197 -6.86 -16.42 25.02
C ASP A 197 -7.45 -17.43 24.00
N ASN A 198 -7.03 -17.34 22.73
CA ASN A 198 -7.54 -18.08 21.56
C ASN A 198 -8.99 -17.77 21.17
N ASN A 199 -9.64 -16.76 21.77
CA ASN A 199 -10.90 -16.27 21.25
C ASN A 199 -10.70 -15.58 19.89
N LYS A 200 -11.74 -15.63 19.06
CA LYS A 200 -11.71 -15.05 17.71
C LYS A 200 -12.71 -13.91 17.62
N ILE A 201 -12.27 -12.78 17.11
CA ILE A 201 -13.14 -11.65 16.75
C ILE A 201 -13.17 -11.51 15.24
N VAL A 202 -14.35 -11.34 14.66
CA VAL A 202 -14.48 -11.01 13.23
C VAL A 202 -14.05 -9.56 13.04
N ILE A 203 -13.06 -9.33 12.18
CA ILE A 203 -12.62 -7.97 11.82
C ILE A 203 -13.00 -7.58 10.40
N PHE A 204 -13.24 -8.56 9.52
CA PHE A 204 -13.67 -8.31 8.15
C PHE A 204 -14.64 -9.40 7.66
N PRO A 205 -15.74 -9.03 6.98
CA PRO A 205 -16.21 -7.65 6.77
C PRO A 205 -16.60 -6.97 8.09
N GLU A 206 -16.53 -5.63 8.15
CA GLU A 206 -17.14 -4.88 9.25
C GLU A 206 -18.64 -5.22 9.34
N ASN A 207 -19.09 -5.53 10.56
CA ASN A 207 -20.50 -5.81 10.87
C ASN A 207 -21.34 -4.54 10.93
#